data_AF-A0AAD9QXC1-F1
#
_entry.id   AF-A0AAD9QXC1-F1
#
_cell.length_a   1.000
_cell.length_b   1.000
_cell.length_c   1.000
_cell.angle_alpha   90.00
_cell.angle_beta   90.00
_cell.angle_gamma   90.00
#
_symmetry.space_group_name_H-M   'P 1'
#
loop_
_entity.id
_entity.type
_entity.pdbx_description
1 polymer ?
#
loop_
_entity_poly.entity_id
_entity_poly.type
_entity_poly.pdbx_seq_one_letter_code
_entity_poly.pdbx_strand_id
1 'polypeptide(L)'
;MLSSMDTEDYVRICEQDTARAGVHYGAPGKEELYTLKIIWGEIFGQGKPGAKNNMAASLYVEESIESWKRTYELYKEILERKADKQKKDKAKKLLELDHWFQHELPQEVSRRSERLLTQEELVKLMEWKLTREKFRPRLTQLVKTNSDETVKEVTSRAFKCLPDVKSAINELTKLKAVGPATASAILCAGSPNIPFMADESIQAIPRFGNVKIDYTLKFYLCYLDSIRSCLKVLLSKDSKGNWNEHKIELCLWAHVVGQKYAPELFGESSFSSKRKTSIQVEEYQGKSKRRKVK
;
A
#
# COMPACT_ATOMS: atom_id res chain seq x y z
N MET A 1 -14.12 -0.74 -32.45
CA MET A 1 -14.59 0.39 -33.29
C MET A 1 -15.28 1.41 -32.37
N LEU A 2 -14.52 2.03 -31.48
CA LEU A 2 -14.96 3.10 -30.55
C LEU A 2 -13.80 4.09 -30.39
N SER A 3 -13.30 4.64 -31.51
CA SER A 3 -12.19 5.59 -31.52
C SER A 3 -12.61 7.00 -31.93
N SER A 4 -13.88 7.35 -31.81
CA SER A 4 -14.36 8.70 -32.17
C SER A 4 -15.72 9.02 -31.55
N MET A 5 -15.87 8.86 -30.25
CA MET A 5 -17.01 9.50 -29.56
C MET A 5 -16.58 10.91 -29.19
N ASP A 6 -17.26 11.90 -29.77
CA ASP A 6 -17.06 13.30 -29.41
C ASP A 6 -17.62 13.58 -28.01
N THR A 7 -17.12 14.62 -27.38
CA THR A 7 -17.47 15.11 -26.04
C THR A 7 -18.98 15.27 -25.86
N GLU A 8 -19.72 15.59 -26.92
CA GLU A 8 -21.18 15.70 -26.89
C GLU A 8 -21.88 14.34 -26.76
N ASP A 9 -21.34 13.26 -27.33
CA ASP A 9 -21.92 11.91 -27.23
C ASP A 9 -21.74 11.31 -25.83
N TYR A 10 -20.61 11.60 -25.17
CA TYR A 10 -20.36 11.16 -23.79
C TYR A 10 -21.26 11.88 -22.77
N VAL A 11 -21.47 13.20 -22.98
CA VAL A 11 -22.40 13.99 -22.16
C VAL A 11 -23.84 13.49 -22.32
N ARG A 12 -24.26 13.17 -23.54
CA ARG A 12 -25.61 12.66 -23.84
C ARG A 12 -25.90 11.31 -23.19
N ILE A 13 -24.89 10.43 -23.07
CA ILE A 13 -25.00 9.15 -22.36
C ILE A 13 -25.11 9.37 -20.85
N CYS A 14 -24.29 10.27 -20.28
CA CYS A 14 -24.39 10.60 -18.86
C CYS A 14 -25.72 11.30 -18.49
N GLU A 15 -26.29 12.11 -19.38
CA GLU A 15 -27.61 12.74 -19.20
C GLU A 15 -28.77 11.73 -19.31
N GLN A 16 -28.67 10.75 -20.21
CA GLN A 16 -29.67 9.67 -20.32
C GLN A 16 -29.67 8.72 -19.11
N ASP A 17 -28.50 8.47 -18.51
CA ASP A 17 -28.38 7.60 -17.33
C ASP A 17 -28.76 8.32 -16.02
N THR A 18 -28.54 9.65 -15.93
CA THR A 18 -28.97 10.45 -14.77
C THR A 18 -30.49 10.70 -14.75
N ALA A 19 -31.13 10.86 -15.92
CA ALA A 19 -32.59 10.92 -16.03
C ALA A 19 -33.28 9.60 -15.62
N ARG A 20 -32.59 8.46 -15.76
CA ARG A 20 -33.07 7.13 -15.32
C ARG A 20 -32.89 6.86 -13.83
N ALA A 21 -31.93 7.53 -13.18
CA ALA A 21 -31.56 7.29 -11.79
C ALA A 21 -32.20 8.25 -10.77
N GLY A 22 -32.84 9.35 -11.21
CA GLY A 22 -33.57 10.27 -10.32
C GLY A 22 -32.69 11.01 -9.31
N VAL A 23 -31.36 11.04 -9.50
CA VAL A 23 -30.41 11.69 -8.59
C VAL A 23 -29.76 12.90 -9.28
N HIS A 24 -30.14 14.10 -8.85
CA HIS A 24 -29.50 15.34 -9.28
C HIS A 24 -28.20 15.57 -8.51
N TYR A 25 -27.06 15.24 -9.11
CA TYR A 25 -25.80 15.92 -8.84
C TYR A 25 -25.43 16.72 -10.09
N GLY A 26 -25.21 18.03 -9.93
CA GLY A 26 -24.87 18.92 -11.05
C GLY A 26 -23.63 18.43 -11.79
N ALA A 27 -23.69 18.49 -13.13
CA ALA A 27 -22.57 18.11 -13.98
C ALA A 27 -21.34 19.00 -13.68
N PRO A 28 -20.14 18.41 -13.50
CA PRO A 28 -18.93 19.20 -13.31
C PRO A 28 -18.65 20.05 -14.56
N GLY A 29 -18.30 21.31 -14.35
CA GLY A 29 -18.04 22.26 -15.43
C GLY A 29 -16.80 21.86 -16.25
N LYS A 30 -16.71 22.34 -17.51
CA LYS A 30 -15.56 22.07 -18.39
C LYS A 30 -14.21 22.44 -17.75
N GLU A 31 -14.19 23.39 -16.82
CA GLU A 31 -13.01 23.76 -16.02
C GLU A 31 -12.58 22.68 -15.02
N GLU A 32 -13.50 21.94 -14.39
CA GLU A 32 -13.12 20.88 -13.43
C GLU A 32 -12.51 19.66 -14.13
N LEU A 33 -12.99 19.33 -15.33
CA LEU A 33 -12.39 18.28 -16.17
C LEU A 33 -11.03 18.70 -16.73
N TYR A 34 -10.87 19.98 -17.09
CA TYR A 34 -9.57 20.54 -17.47
C TYR A 34 -8.59 20.55 -16.29
N THR A 35 -9.07 20.87 -15.10
CA THR A 35 -8.29 20.84 -13.86
C THR A 35 -7.87 19.41 -13.50
N LEU A 36 -8.75 18.41 -13.68
CA LEU A 36 -8.39 17.01 -13.51
C LEU A 36 -7.36 16.52 -14.53
N LYS A 37 -7.44 16.97 -15.79
CA LYS A 37 -6.41 16.72 -16.83
C LYS A 37 -5.08 17.43 -16.53
N ILE A 38 -5.11 18.66 -16.03
CA ILE A 38 -3.92 19.42 -15.63
C ILE A 38 -3.27 18.76 -14.40
N ILE A 39 -4.05 18.34 -13.39
CA ILE A 39 -3.55 17.59 -12.25
C ILE A 39 -2.93 16.25 -12.71
N TRP A 40 -3.52 15.59 -13.71
CA TRP A 40 -2.93 14.40 -14.32
C TRP A 40 -1.70 14.70 -15.21
N GLY A 41 -1.55 15.91 -15.74
CA GLY A 41 -0.37 16.32 -16.53
C GLY A 41 0.80 16.81 -15.66
N GLU A 42 0.51 17.58 -14.60
CA GLU A 42 1.48 18.15 -13.69
C GLU A 42 2.08 17.11 -12.72
N ILE A 43 1.33 16.05 -12.38
CA ILE A 43 1.86 14.92 -11.58
C ILE A 43 2.89 14.09 -12.39
N PHE A 44 2.85 14.13 -13.72
CA PHE A 44 3.72 13.32 -14.59
C PHE A 44 4.74 14.15 -15.41
N GLY A 45 4.75 15.48 -15.28
CA GLY A 45 5.60 16.37 -16.07
C GLY A 45 6.83 16.89 -15.32
N GLN A 46 8.02 16.53 -15.82
CA GLN A 46 9.36 17.09 -15.51
C GLN A 46 10.11 16.49 -14.31
N GLY A 47 10.54 15.23 -14.45
CA GLY A 47 11.69 14.70 -13.72
C GLY A 47 13.02 15.23 -14.28
N LYS A 48 13.92 15.70 -13.41
CA LYS A 48 15.27 16.18 -13.77
C LYS A 48 16.07 15.12 -14.55
N PRO A 49 16.85 15.51 -15.59
CA PRO A 49 17.71 14.57 -16.30
C PRO A 49 18.83 14.07 -15.37
N GLY A 50 18.80 12.79 -15.00
CA GLY A 50 19.78 12.14 -14.13
C GLY A 50 19.21 11.31 -12.98
N ALA A 51 17.91 11.41 -12.69
CA ALA A 51 17.24 10.47 -11.79
C ALA A 51 17.01 9.14 -12.52
N LYS A 52 17.50 8.04 -11.95
CA LYS A 52 17.12 6.69 -12.41
C LYS A 52 15.62 6.52 -12.16
N ASN A 53 14.80 6.77 -13.18
CA ASN A 53 13.37 6.50 -13.15
C ASN A 53 13.17 4.98 -13.01
N ASN A 54 13.00 4.53 -11.77
CA ASN A 54 12.50 3.20 -11.46
C ASN A 54 10.96 3.23 -11.44
N MET A 55 10.35 3.89 -12.43
CA MET A 55 8.90 3.96 -12.62
C MET A 55 8.44 2.66 -13.28
N ALA A 56 8.72 1.57 -12.58
CA ALA A 56 8.45 0.22 -12.97
C ALA A 56 6.97 -0.08 -12.72
N ALA A 57 6.12 0.07 -13.74
CA ALA A 57 4.73 -0.40 -13.84
C ALA A 57 4.02 -0.57 -12.48
N SER A 58 3.70 0.54 -11.82
CA SER A 58 2.98 0.47 -10.55
C SER A 58 1.60 -0.16 -10.79
N LEU A 59 1.26 -1.21 -10.03
CA LEU A 59 -0.09 -1.78 -10.02
C LEU A 59 -1.18 -0.69 -9.82
N TYR A 60 -0.86 0.41 -9.13
CA TYR A 60 -1.78 1.52 -8.90
C TYR A 60 -2.28 2.19 -10.19
N VAL A 61 -1.47 2.19 -11.26
CA VAL A 61 -1.84 2.74 -12.58
C VAL A 61 -2.29 1.65 -13.57
N GLU A 62 -2.30 0.38 -13.14
CA GLU A 62 -2.70 -0.74 -13.98
C GLU A 62 -4.20 -0.70 -14.26
N GLU A 63 -4.56 -0.90 -15.52
CA GLU A 63 -5.94 -0.83 -15.96
C GLU A 63 -6.66 -2.18 -15.89
N SER A 64 -5.92 -3.29 -15.99
CA SER A 64 -6.48 -4.65 -15.94
C SER A 64 -6.85 -5.05 -14.52
N ILE A 65 -8.13 -5.44 -14.32
CA ILE A 65 -8.60 -6.01 -13.06
C ILE A 65 -7.96 -7.37 -12.76
N GLU A 66 -7.60 -8.13 -13.80
CA GLU A 66 -6.96 -9.43 -13.69
C GLU A 66 -5.59 -9.31 -13.00
N SER A 67 -4.84 -8.24 -13.28
CA SER A 67 -3.57 -7.96 -12.60
C SER A 67 -3.76 -7.74 -11.10
N TRP A 68 -4.83 -7.06 -10.69
CA TRP A 68 -5.18 -6.87 -9.28
C TRP A 68 -5.58 -8.18 -8.60
N LYS A 69 -6.47 -8.97 -9.24
CA LYS A 69 -6.91 -10.28 -8.74
C LYS A 69 -5.73 -11.23 -8.56
N ARG A 70 -4.88 -11.35 -9.59
CA ARG A 70 -3.66 -12.15 -9.56
C ARG A 70 -2.70 -11.70 -8.46
N THR A 71 -2.48 -10.38 -8.31
CA THR A 71 -1.59 -9.88 -7.26
C THR A 71 -2.12 -10.20 -5.86
N TYR A 72 -3.44 -10.12 -5.65
CA TYR A 72 -4.06 -10.51 -4.40
C TYR A 72 -3.88 -12.00 -4.10
N GLU A 73 -4.09 -12.87 -5.09
CA GLU A 73 -3.89 -14.32 -4.97
C GLU A 73 -2.44 -14.69 -4.63
N LEU A 74 -1.47 -13.94 -5.16
CA LEU A 74 -0.04 -14.15 -4.91
C LEU A 74 0.43 -13.63 -3.55
N TYR A 75 -0.40 -12.94 -2.76
CA TYR A 75 0.01 -12.33 -1.49
C TYR A 75 0.75 -13.30 -0.56
N LYS A 76 0.20 -14.50 -0.37
CA LYS A 76 0.76 -15.53 0.50
C LYS A 76 2.12 -16.01 0.00
N GLU A 77 2.22 -16.34 -1.28
CA GLU A 77 3.49 -16.79 -1.87
C GLU A 77 4.55 -15.69 -1.78
N ILE A 78 4.20 -14.43 -2.07
CA ILE A 78 5.12 -13.30 -1.97
C ILE A 78 5.64 -13.10 -0.53
N LEU A 79 4.77 -13.28 0.47
CA LEU A 79 5.17 -13.23 1.88
C LEU A 79 6.15 -14.36 2.24
N GLU A 80 5.89 -15.58 1.76
CA GLU A 80 6.79 -16.74 1.93
C GLU A 80 8.16 -16.46 1.30
N ARG A 81 8.19 -15.93 0.07
CA ARG A 81 9.44 -15.55 -0.63
C ARG A 81 10.22 -14.47 0.13
N LYS A 82 9.53 -13.50 0.75
CA LYS A 82 10.14 -12.52 1.66
C LYS A 82 10.67 -13.18 2.93
N ALA A 83 9.94 -14.14 3.50
CA ALA A 83 10.32 -14.85 4.72
C ALA A 83 11.58 -15.71 4.50
N ASP A 84 11.71 -16.36 3.35
CA ASP A 84 12.88 -17.19 2.97
C ASP A 84 14.21 -16.42 2.95
N LYS A 85 14.15 -15.09 2.81
CA LYS A 85 15.35 -14.22 2.90
C LYS A 85 15.74 -13.88 4.34
N GLN A 86 15.00 -14.36 5.33
CA GLN A 86 15.26 -14.13 6.75
C GLN A 86 15.81 -15.38 7.43
N LYS A 87 16.31 -15.22 8.65
CA LYS A 87 16.69 -16.36 9.50
C LYS A 87 15.45 -17.21 9.80
N LYS A 88 15.62 -18.53 9.93
CA LYS A 88 14.53 -19.52 10.08
C LYS A 88 13.51 -19.16 11.17
N ASP A 89 13.99 -18.71 12.32
CA ASP A 89 13.17 -18.25 13.45
C ASP A 89 12.32 -17.02 13.11
N LYS A 90 12.93 -16.03 12.45
CA LYS A 90 12.22 -14.82 12.00
C LYS A 90 11.24 -15.10 10.86
N ALA A 91 11.62 -15.97 9.93
CA ALA A 91 10.77 -16.39 8.82
C ALA A 91 9.48 -17.05 9.35
N LYS A 92 9.62 -18.06 10.23
CA LYS A 92 8.49 -18.72 10.88
C LYS A 92 7.59 -17.71 11.61
N LYS A 93 8.20 -16.84 12.41
CA LYS A 93 7.47 -15.83 13.17
C LYS A 93 6.72 -14.83 12.29
N LEU A 94 7.30 -14.39 11.18
CA LEU A 94 6.62 -13.51 10.21
C LEU A 94 5.35 -14.17 9.68
N LEU A 95 5.44 -15.42 9.24
CA LEU A 95 4.31 -16.16 8.66
C LEU A 95 3.20 -16.41 9.69
N GLU A 96 3.55 -16.80 10.91
CA GLU A 96 2.59 -17.03 12.01
C GLU A 96 1.87 -15.73 12.42
N LEU A 97 2.62 -14.64 12.57
CA LEU A 97 2.05 -13.34 12.93
C LEU A 97 1.16 -12.78 11.82
N ASP A 98 1.53 -12.96 10.56
CA ASP A 98 0.73 -12.48 9.44
C ASP A 98 -0.56 -13.27 9.29
N HIS A 99 -0.50 -14.60 9.38
CA HIS A 99 -1.71 -15.44 9.43
C HIS A 99 -2.66 -14.98 10.55
N TRP A 100 -2.12 -14.77 11.76
CA TRP A 100 -2.91 -14.29 12.89
C TRP A 100 -3.55 -12.92 12.59
N PHE A 101 -2.80 -11.96 12.03
CA PHE A 101 -3.33 -10.62 11.74
C PHE A 101 -4.39 -10.63 10.63
N GLN A 102 -4.18 -11.41 9.55
CA GLN A 102 -5.08 -11.41 8.39
C GLN A 102 -6.34 -12.26 8.60
N HIS A 103 -6.28 -13.29 9.46
CA HIS A 103 -7.36 -14.29 9.56
C HIS A 103 -7.92 -14.49 10.97
N GLU A 104 -7.08 -14.54 12.01
CA GLU A 104 -7.55 -14.86 13.37
C GLU A 104 -8.06 -13.61 14.09
N LEU A 105 -7.25 -12.56 14.17
CA LEU A 105 -7.59 -11.33 14.89
C LEU A 105 -8.90 -10.68 14.38
N PRO A 106 -9.15 -10.55 13.06
CA PRO A 106 -10.41 -9.97 12.59
C PRO A 106 -11.64 -10.79 12.99
N GLN A 107 -11.51 -12.13 13.00
CA GLN A 107 -12.59 -13.01 13.46
C GLN A 107 -12.84 -12.80 14.95
N GLU A 108 -11.80 -12.79 15.77
CA GLU A 108 -11.92 -12.57 17.21
C GLU A 108 -12.51 -11.19 17.54
N VAL A 109 -12.07 -10.13 16.87
CA VAL A 109 -12.64 -8.78 17.05
C VAL A 109 -14.11 -8.74 16.63
N SER A 110 -14.48 -9.44 15.54
CA SER A 110 -15.87 -9.47 15.04
C SER A 110 -16.83 -10.28 15.92
N ARG A 111 -16.33 -11.30 16.64
CA ARG A 111 -17.13 -12.15 17.53
C ARG A 111 -17.49 -11.47 18.84
N ARG A 112 -16.78 -10.41 19.22
CA ARG A 112 -17.04 -9.65 20.45
C ARG A 112 -18.31 -8.83 20.30
N SER A 113 -19.06 -8.68 21.40
CA SER A 113 -20.22 -7.80 21.45
C SER A 113 -19.85 -6.34 21.15
N GLU A 114 -18.63 -5.95 21.51
CA GLU A 114 -18.04 -4.66 21.19
C GLU A 114 -16.68 -4.87 20.54
N ARG A 115 -16.45 -4.19 19.41
CA ARG A 115 -15.14 -4.23 18.74
C ARG A 115 -14.11 -3.54 19.64
N LEU A 116 -13.11 -4.29 20.07
CA LEU A 116 -11.98 -3.82 20.90
C LEU A 116 -10.81 -4.79 20.77
N LEU A 117 -9.62 -4.34 21.19
CA LEU A 117 -8.44 -5.20 21.37
C LEU A 117 -8.12 -5.32 22.87
N THR A 118 -7.52 -6.44 23.24
CA THR A 118 -6.82 -6.65 24.52
C THR A 118 -5.39 -6.10 24.47
N GLN A 119 -4.75 -5.95 25.62
CA GLN A 119 -3.34 -5.57 25.69
C GLN A 119 -2.43 -6.58 24.96
N GLU A 120 -2.70 -7.88 25.13
CA GLU A 120 -1.93 -8.95 24.51
C GLU A 120 -2.02 -8.88 22.98
N GLU A 121 -3.23 -8.65 22.44
CA GLU A 121 -3.44 -8.45 21.01
C GLU A 121 -2.75 -7.19 20.49
N LEU A 122 -2.78 -6.08 21.23
CA LEU A 122 -2.07 -4.86 20.85
C LEU A 122 -0.54 -5.08 20.78
N VAL A 123 0.02 -5.81 21.75
CA VAL A 123 1.44 -6.17 21.77
C VAL A 123 1.79 -7.08 20.59
N LYS A 124 0.97 -8.10 20.32
CA LYS A 124 1.15 -9.02 19.20
C LYS A 124 1.00 -8.32 17.84
N LEU A 125 0.08 -7.36 17.72
CA LEU A 125 -0.08 -6.51 16.54
C LEU A 125 1.15 -5.63 16.30
N MET A 126 1.71 -5.03 17.35
CA MET A 126 2.96 -4.28 17.24
C MET A 126 4.11 -5.18 16.77
N GLU A 127 4.18 -6.41 17.30
CA GLU A 127 5.18 -7.38 16.89
C GLU A 127 5.04 -7.80 15.43
N TRP A 128 3.82 -8.09 14.96
CA TRP A 128 3.51 -8.35 13.56
C TRP A 128 4.00 -7.19 12.68
N LYS A 129 3.57 -5.97 12.98
CA LYS A 129 3.92 -4.76 12.23
C LYS A 129 5.44 -4.60 12.10
N LEU A 130 6.17 -4.72 13.21
CA LEU A 130 7.63 -4.54 13.23
C LEU A 130 8.42 -5.70 12.62
N THR A 131 7.79 -6.87 12.44
CA THR A 131 8.37 -8.02 11.73
C THR A 131 8.16 -7.91 10.22
N ARG A 132 7.01 -7.35 9.80
CA ARG A 132 6.69 -7.09 8.40
C ARG A 132 7.44 -5.87 7.84
N GLU A 133 7.65 -4.85 8.66
CA GLU A 133 8.23 -3.54 8.29
C GLU A 133 9.61 -3.27 8.91
N LYS A 134 10.04 -2.01 8.94
CA LYS A 134 11.26 -1.57 9.60
C LYS A 134 11.18 -1.77 11.12
N PHE A 135 12.02 -2.66 11.63
CA PHE A 135 12.12 -2.97 13.06
C PHE A 135 12.53 -1.74 13.92
N ARG A 136 11.79 -1.50 15.01
CA ARG A 136 12.02 -0.39 15.96
C ARG A 136 11.84 -0.87 17.40
N PRO A 137 12.89 -1.40 18.06
CA PRO A 137 12.78 -2.09 19.35
C PRO A 137 12.12 -1.30 20.47
N ARG A 138 12.31 0.04 20.49
CA ARG A 138 11.75 0.93 21.53
C ARG A 138 10.22 0.90 21.56
N LEU A 139 9.56 0.67 20.42
CA LEU A 139 8.10 0.64 20.35
C LEU A 139 7.53 -0.61 21.05
N THR A 140 8.22 -1.76 20.93
CA THR A 140 7.80 -3.02 21.57
C THR A 140 7.83 -2.93 23.09
N GLN A 141 8.80 -2.22 23.67
CA GLN A 141 8.83 -2.02 25.12
C GLN A 141 7.74 -1.04 25.57
N LEU A 142 7.56 0.07 24.84
CA LEU A 142 6.61 1.11 25.22
C LEU A 142 5.15 0.65 25.10
N VAL A 143 4.80 -0.12 24.06
CA VAL A 143 3.42 -0.61 23.87
C VAL A 143 2.96 -1.50 25.01
N LYS A 144 3.87 -2.28 25.61
CA LYS A 144 3.60 -3.16 26.75
C LYS A 144 3.21 -2.40 28.03
N THR A 145 3.49 -1.10 28.10
CA THR A 145 3.20 -0.26 29.28
C THR A 145 1.80 0.34 29.29
N ASN A 146 0.96 0.04 28.29
CA ASN A 146 -0.47 0.30 28.36
C ASN A 146 -1.13 -0.82 29.18
N SER A 147 -2.09 -0.50 30.06
CA SER A 147 -2.88 -1.51 30.75
C SER A 147 -3.97 -2.08 29.85
N ASP A 148 -4.46 -3.27 30.17
CA ASP A 148 -5.53 -3.93 29.40
C ASP A 148 -6.84 -3.14 29.41
N GLU A 149 -7.18 -2.54 30.55
CA GLU A 149 -8.36 -1.69 30.70
C GLU A 149 -8.28 -0.48 29.75
N THR A 150 -7.15 0.23 29.73
CA THR A 150 -6.96 1.38 28.84
C THR A 150 -6.98 0.98 27.37
N VAL A 151 -6.38 -0.15 26.99
CA VAL A 151 -6.40 -0.63 25.61
C VAL A 151 -7.81 -0.96 25.15
N LYS A 152 -8.58 -1.71 25.97
CA LYS A 152 -9.97 -2.05 25.67
C LYS A 152 -10.84 -0.81 25.52
N GLU A 153 -10.73 0.12 26.47
CA GLU A 153 -11.51 1.36 26.50
C GLU A 153 -11.23 2.26 25.28
N VAL A 154 -9.96 2.53 24.99
CA VAL A 154 -9.56 3.41 23.87
C VAL A 154 -9.90 2.79 22.52
N THR A 155 -9.64 1.49 22.33
CA THR A 155 -9.94 0.82 21.06
C THR A 155 -11.44 0.71 20.82
N SER A 156 -12.23 0.40 21.84
CA SER A 156 -13.70 0.43 21.79
C SER A 156 -14.23 1.78 21.34
N ARG A 157 -13.79 2.89 21.96
CA ARG A 157 -14.17 4.24 21.52
C ARG A 157 -13.76 4.53 20.09
N ALA A 158 -12.54 4.16 19.70
CA ALA A 158 -12.05 4.40 18.35
C ALA A 158 -12.89 3.69 17.29
N PHE A 159 -13.31 2.44 17.53
CA PHE A 159 -14.19 1.73 16.61
C PHE A 159 -15.57 2.38 16.50
N LYS A 160 -16.10 2.96 17.58
CA LYS A 160 -17.36 3.73 17.56
C LYS A 160 -17.27 5.04 16.78
N CYS A 161 -16.07 5.59 16.58
CA CYS A 161 -15.90 6.78 15.75
C CYS A 161 -16.07 6.50 14.26
N LEU A 162 -16.00 5.24 13.80
CA LEU A 162 -16.17 4.92 12.38
C LEU A 162 -17.60 5.28 11.90
N PRO A 163 -17.76 5.87 10.70
CA PRO A 163 -16.78 5.99 9.62
C PRO A 163 -15.81 7.20 9.69
N ASP A 164 -15.84 8.01 10.75
CA ASP A 164 -14.87 9.10 10.96
C ASP A 164 -13.50 8.56 11.40
N VAL A 165 -12.68 8.25 10.39
CA VAL A 165 -11.32 7.72 10.55
C VAL A 165 -10.38 8.70 11.25
N LYS A 166 -10.60 10.01 11.06
CA LYS A 166 -9.76 11.04 11.69
C LYS A 166 -9.94 11.00 13.21
N SER A 167 -11.20 10.98 13.67
CA SER A 167 -11.53 10.88 15.09
C SER A 167 -11.08 9.53 15.68
N ALA A 168 -11.28 8.43 14.94
CA ALA A 168 -10.82 7.11 15.36
C ALA A 168 -9.30 7.05 15.58
N ILE A 169 -8.49 7.61 14.67
CA ILE A 169 -7.03 7.65 14.84
C ILE A 169 -6.64 8.56 15.99
N ASN A 170 -7.24 9.74 16.13
CA ASN A 170 -6.97 10.62 17.26
C ASN A 170 -7.21 9.91 18.61
N GLU A 171 -8.29 9.14 18.71
CA GLU A 171 -8.57 8.31 19.89
C GLU A 171 -7.46 7.30 20.14
N LEU A 172 -7.06 6.53 19.13
CA LEU A 172 -6.02 5.50 19.24
C LEU A 172 -4.64 6.06 19.58
N THR A 173 -4.32 7.28 19.12
CA THR A 173 -3.02 7.92 19.41
C THR A 173 -2.84 8.34 20.86
N LYS A 174 -3.86 8.18 21.71
CA LYS A 174 -3.74 8.30 23.17
C LYS A 174 -2.95 7.13 23.78
N LEU A 175 -2.88 5.97 23.11
CA LEU A 175 -2.12 4.82 23.57
C LEU A 175 -0.62 5.02 23.35
N LYS A 176 0.19 4.58 24.31
CA LYS A 176 1.65 4.66 24.21
C LYS A 176 2.15 3.78 23.06
N ALA A 177 3.09 4.32 22.27
CA ALA A 177 3.66 3.71 21.06
C ALA A 177 2.67 3.53 19.88
N VAL A 178 1.47 4.09 19.96
CA VAL A 178 0.48 4.04 18.88
C VAL A 178 0.47 5.40 18.17
N GLY A 179 1.11 5.46 17.00
CA GLY A 179 0.96 6.58 16.05
C GLY A 179 -0.04 6.26 14.94
N PRO A 180 -0.29 7.17 13.98
CA PRO A 180 -1.22 6.95 12.86
C PRO A 180 -1.03 5.62 12.11
N ALA A 181 0.22 5.19 11.89
CA ALA A 181 0.48 3.90 11.24
C ALA A 181 -0.01 2.71 12.08
N THR A 182 0.30 2.66 13.37
CA THR A 182 -0.18 1.58 14.26
C THR A 182 -1.69 1.69 14.48
N ALA A 183 -2.23 2.90 14.59
CA ALA A 183 -3.67 3.13 14.71
C ALA A 183 -4.43 2.58 13.49
N SER A 184 -3.90 2.79 12.28
CA SER A 184 -4.49 2.21 11.06
C SER A 184 -4.49 0.68 11.06
N ALA A 185 -3.46 0.02 11.63
CA ALA A 185 -3.44 -1.43 11.79
C ALA A 185 -4.52 -1.93 12.76
N ILE A 186 -4.71 -1.21 13.88
CA ILE A 186 -5.78 -1.53 14.84
C ILE A 186 -7.16 -1.41 14.18
N LEU A 187 -7.41 -0.32 13.44
CA LEU A 187 -8.68 -0.12 12.75
C LEU A 187 -8.91 -1.16 11.64
N CYS A 188 -7.87 -1.46 10.86
CA CYS A 188 -7.87 -2.48 9.82
C CYS A 188 -8.28 -3.86 10.37
N ALA A 189 -7.73 -4.25 11.52
CA ALA A 189 -8.06 -5.52 12.17
C ALA A 189 -9.56 -5.65 12.53
N GLY A 190 -10.24 -4.54 12.87
CA GLY A 190 -11.68 -4.55 13.19
C GLY A 190 -12.61 -4.04 12.09
N SER A 191 -12.05 -3.63 10.94
CA SER A 191 -12.79 -3.07 9.81
C SER A 191 -11.98 -3.18 8.50
N PRO A 192 -12.37 -4.07 7.56
CA PRO A 192 -11.67 -4.22 6.28
C PRO A 192 -11.78 -2.98 5.37
N ASN A 193 -12.65 -2.04 5.72
CA ASN A 193 -12.80 -0.76 5.00
C ASN A 193 -11.76 0.28 5.41
N ILE A 194 -10.79 -0.09 6.26
CA ILE A 194 -9.69 0.76 6.68
C ILE A 194 -8.39 0.07 6.27
N PRO A 195 -7.57 0.69 5.38
CA PRO A 195 -6.31 0.11 4.96
C PRO A 195 -5.26 0.33 6.05
N PHE A 196 -4.36 -0.64 6.21
CA PHE A 196 -3.16 -0.44 6.99
C PHE A 196 -2.19 0.52 6.28
N MET A 197 -1.57 1.44 7.02
CA MET A 197 -0.56 2.36 6.50
C MET A 197 0.80 1.65 6.31
N ALA A 198 0.88 0.69 5.38
CA ALA A 198 2.12 -0.01 5.08
C ALA A 198 3.06 0.83 4.22
N ASP A 199 4.35 0.87 4.58
CA ASP A 199 5.37 1.62 3.84
C ASP A 199 5.44 1.21 2.37
N GLU A 200 5.42 -0.10 2.07
CA GLU A 200 5.47 -0.60 0.69
C GLU A 200 4.17 -0.31 -0.08
N SER A 201 3.01 -0.30 0.58
CA SER A 201 1.74 0.10 -0.07
C SER A 201 1.76 1.58 -0.47
N ILE A 202 2.30 2.45 0.39
CA ILE A 202 2.49 3.88 0.08
C ILE A 202 3.46 4.07 -1.07
N GLN A 203 4.59 3.34 -1.09
CA GLN A 203 5.59 3.42 -2.17
C GLN A 203 5.03 3.04 -3.54
N ALA A 204 4.04 2.13 -3.58
CA ALA A 204 3.39 1.75 -4.81
C ALA A 204 2.60 2.90 -5.45
N ILE A 205 2.17 3.90 -4.68
CA ILE A 205 1.33 4.99 -5.18
C ILE A 205 2.23 6.10 -5.77
N PRO A 206 2.10 6.43 -7.08
CA PRO A 206 3.03 7.34 -7.75
C PRO A 206 3.23 8.70 -7.05
N ARG A 207 2.15 9.28 -6.52
CA ARG A 207 2.17 10.58 -5.83
C ARG A 207 3.01 10.59 -4.53
N PHE A 208 3.31 9.41 -3.97
CA PHE A 208 4.11 9.25 -2.76
C PHE A 208 5.47 8.59 -3.00
N GLY A 209 5.70 7.96 -4.17
CA GLY A 209 6.89 7.13 -4.43
C GLY A 209 8.23 7.84 -4.26
N ASN A 210 8.27 9.17 -4.42
CA ASN A 210 9.48 10.00 -4.26
C ASN A 210 9.47 10.89 -3.01
N VAL A 211 8.46 10.76 -2.15
CA VAL A 211 8.28 11.57 -0.95
C VAL A 211 8.71 10.76 0.27
N LYS A 212 9.39 11.41 1.21
CA LYS A 212 9.67 10.79 2.51
C LYS A 212 8.34 10.46 3.19
N ILE A 213 8.13 9.19 3.53
CA ILE A 213 6.93 8.76 4.26
C ILE A 213 6.89 9.49 5.59
N ASP A 214 5.83 10.25 5.78
CA ASP A 214 5.53 10.95 7.02
C ASP A 214 4.43 10.21 7.76
N TYR A 215 4.64 9.88 9.03
CA TYR A 215 3.72 9.07 9.83
C TYR A 215 2.72 9.95 10.60
N THR A 216 2.33 11.08 10.01
CA THR A 216 1.33 12.01 10.56
C THR A 216 -0.08 11.63 10.14
N LEU A 217 -1.07 12.10 10.91
CA LEU A 217 -2.48 11.89 10.58
C LEU A 217 -2.85 12.50 9.22
N LYS A 218 -2.33 13.69 8.90
CA LYS A 218 -2.57 14.34 7.61
C LYS A 218 -2.08 13.46 6.45
N PHE A 219 -0.88 12.90 6.56
CA PHE A 219 -0.34 12.01 5.54
C PHE A 219 -1.20 10.75 5.40
N TYR A 220 -1.62 10.14 6.52
CA TYR A 220 -2.49 8.97 6.49
C TYR A 220 -3.83 9.24 5.80
N LEU A 221 -4.48 10.38 6.08
CA LEU A 221 -5.73 10.74 5.42
C LEU A 221 -5.55 10.90 3.91
N CYS A 222 -4.45 11.52 3.48
CA CYS A 222 -4.09 11.58 2.07
C CYS A 222 -3.89 10.17 1.48
N TYR A 223 -3.20 9.26 2.18
CA TYR A 223 -3.04 7.86 1.75
C TYR A 223 -4.41 7.16 1.60
N LEU A 224 -5.29 7.29 2.60
CA LEU A 224 -6.64 6.75 2.58
C LEU A 224 -7.46 7.25 1.38
N ASP A 225 -7.38 8.53 1.04
CA ASP A 225 -8.06 9.10 -0.13
C ASP A 225 -7.57 8.49 -1.46
N SER A 226 -6.29 8.12 -1.53
CA SER A 226 -5.71 7.44 -2.70
C SER A 226 -6.26 6.03 -2.83
N ILE A 227 -6.28 5.27 -1.72
CA ILE A 227 -6.83 3.92 -1.68
C ILE A 227 -8.31 3.94 -2.06
N ARG A 228 -9.10 4.87 -1.52
CA ARG A 228 -10.53 5.00 -1.85
C ARG A 228 -10.78 5.41 -3.29
N SER A 229 -9.94 6.26 -3.86
CA SER A 229 -10.00 6.61 -5.28
C SER A 229 -9.73 5.38 -6.16
N CYS A 230 -8.72 4.59 -5.81
CA CYS A 230 -8.43 3.31 -6.47
C CYS A 230 -9.59 2.31 -6.32
N LEU A 231 -10.19 2.19 -5.13
CA LEU A 231 -11.34 1.33 -4.88
C LEU A 231 -12.52 1.65 -5.80
N LYS A 232 -12.83 2.94 -5.98
CA LYS A 232 -13.90 3.38 -6.90
C LYS A 232 -13.63 2.93 -8.34
N VAL A 233 -12.38 3.01 -8.80
CA VAL A 233 -11.98 2.57 -10.14
C VAL A 233 -12.07 1.05 -10.27
N LEU A 234 -11.67 0.28 -9.25
CA LEU A 234 -11.78 -1.18 -9.29
C LEU A 234 -13.24 -1.64 -9.27
N LEU A 235 -14.08 -1.03 -8.45
CA LEU A 235 -15.51 -1.36 -8.38
C LEU A 235 -16.27 -0.98 -9.65
N SER A 236 -15.85 0.05 -10.40
CA SER A 236 -16.47 0.35 -11.70
C SER A 236 -16.13 -0.67 -12.78
N LYS A 237 -14.97 -1.33 -12.68
CA LYS A 237 -14.51 -2.40 -13.59
C LYS A 237 -14.97 -3.79 -13.17
N ASP A 238 -15.19 -4.01 -11.87
CA ASP A 238 -15.53 -5.29 -11.26
C ASP A 238 -16.60 -5.10 -10.19
N SER A 239 -17.80 -4.71 -10.62
CA SER A 239 -18.92 -4.37 -9.73
C SER A 239 -19.38 -5.52 -8.83
N LYS A 240 -19.07 -6.76 -9.22
CA LYS A 240 -19.33 -7.97 -8.41
C LYS A 240 -18.13 -8.40 -7.56
N GLY A 241 -17.00 -7.71 -7.70
CA GLY A 241 -15.78 -7.99 -6.94
C GLY A 241 -15.95 -7.60 -5.47
N ASN A 242 -15.52 -8.48 -4.56
CA ASN A 242 -15.49 -8.19 -3.13
C ASN A 242 -14.24 -7.36 -2.77
N TRP A 243 -14.11 -6.15 -3.33
CA TRP A 243 -13.01 -5.23 -3.06
C TRP A 243 -13.29 -4.35 -1.85
N ASN A 244 -12.26 -4.09 -1.06
CA ASN A 244 -12.28 -3.13 0.05
C ASN A 244 -10.91 -2.46 0.17
N GLU A 245 -10.82 -1.43 0.99
CA GLU A 245 -9.58 -0.67 1.16
C GLU A 245 -8.41 -1.54 1.61
N HIS A 246 -8.63 -2.52 2.51
CA HIS A 246 -7.58 -3.43 2.97
C HIS A 246 -7.05 -4.33 1.86
N LYS A 247 -7.90 -4.88 1.00
CA LYS A 247 -7.45 -5.70 -0.14
C LYS A 247 -6.58 -4.91 -1.11
N ILE A 248 -6.90 -3.64 -1.34
CA ILE A 248 -6.08 -2.75 -2.18
C ILE A 248 -4.72 -2.52 -1.53
N GLU A 249 -4.68 -2.26 -0.22
CA GLU A 249 -3.43 -2.16 0.54
C GLU A 249 -2.55 -3.39 0.34
N LEU A 250 -3.12 -4.58 0.53
CA LEU A 250 -2.41 -5.85 0.38
C LEU A 250 -1.89 -6.06 -1.04
N CYS A 251 -2.67 -5.71 -2.07
CA CYS A 251 -2.24 -5.82 -3.46
C CYS A 251 -1.05 -4.90 -3.76
N LEU A 252 -1.13 -3.63 -3.34
CA LEU A 252 -0.05 -2.66 -3.52
C LEU A 252 1.22 -3.08 -2.77
N TRP A 253 1.06 -3.56 -1.54
CA TRP A 253 2.16 -4.10 -0.76
C TRP A 253 2.77 -5.33 -1.44
N ALA A 254 1.96 -6.29 -1.87
CA ALA A 254 2.40 -7.51 -2.53
C ALA A 254 3.14 -7.22 -3.83
N HIS A 255 2.66 -6.25 -4.62
CA HIS A 255 3.34 -5.83 -5.83
C HIS A 255 4.77 -5.33 -5.55
N VAL A 256 4.94 -4.38 -4.62
CA VAL A 256 6.26 -3.82 -4.28
C VAL A 256 7.19 -4.86 -3.65
N VAL A 257 6.66 -5.68 -2.75
CA VAL A 257 7.44 -6.75 -2.11
C VAL A 257 7.79 -7.86 -3.10
N GLY A 258 6.85 -8.22 -3.96
CA GLY A 258 7.00 -9.22 -5.01
C GLY A 258 8.07 -8.83 -6.02
N GLN A 259 8.09 -7.58 -6.50
CA GLN A 259 9.18 -7.06 -7.34
C GLN A 259 10.56 -7.24 -6.72
N LYS A 260 10.66 -7.18 -5.38
CA LYS A 260 11.92 -7.31 -4.65
C LYS A 260 12.34 -8.75 -4.39
N TYR A 261 11.39 -9.64 -4.09
CA TYR A 261 11.69 -10.98 -3.57
C TYR A 261 11.27 -12.13 -4.49
N ALA A 262 10.37 -11.89 -5.44
CA ALA A 262 9.84 -12.87 -6.39
C ALA A 262 9.41 -12.22 -7.72
N PRO A 263 10.32 -11.49 -8.42
CA PRO A 263 9.99 -10.80 -9.67
C PRO A 263 9.48 -11.76 -10.77
N GLU A 264 9.91 -13.02 -10.74
CA GLU A 264 9.49 -14.07 -11.66
C GLU A 264 7.98 -14.34 -11.66
N LEU A 265 7.27 -14.01 -10.56
CA LEU A 265 5.81 -14.23 -10.45
C LEU A 265 4.99 -13.24 -11.28
N PHE A 266 5.60 -12.11 -11.69
CA PHE A 266 4.96 -11.03 -12.45
C PHE A 266 5.24 -11.09 -13.96
N GLY A 267 5.94 -12.12 -14.45
CA GLY A 267 6.24 -12.32 -15.87
C GLY A 267 7.40 -11.46 -16.42
N GLU A 268 8.00 -11.90 -17.53
CA GLU A 268 9.18 -11.23 -18.14
C GLU A 268 8.91 -9.85 -18.74
N SER A 269 7.66 -9.37 -18.75
CA SER A 269 7.33 -8.02 -19.24
C SER A 269 7.76 -6.89 -18.30
N SER A 270 8.54 -7.18 -17.27
CA SER A 270 9.08 -6.15 -16.40
C SER A 270 10.46 -6.54 -15.84
N PHE A 271 11.50 -5.89 -16.38
CA PHE A 271 12.85 -5.72 -15.80
C PHE A 271 13.90 -6.83 -15.98
N SER A 272 14.44 -6.94 -17.20
CA SER A 272 15.87 -7.23 -17.38
C SER A 272 16.67 -5.93 -17.45
N SER A 273 17.42 -5.61 -16.39
CA SER A 273 18.61 -4.77 -16.49
C SER A 273 19.73 -5.38 -15.66
N LYS A 274 20.19 -6.55 -16.10
CA LYS A 274 21.57 -6.97 -15.92
C LYS A 274 22.27 -6.91 -17.27
N ARG A 275 22.79 -5.74 -17.66
CA ARG A 275 23.88 -5.71 -18.63
C ARG A 275 25.18 -6.06 -17.90
N LYS A 276 25.46 -7.36 -17.83
CA LYS A 276 26.84 -7.88 -17.86
C LYS A 276 27.19 -7.97 -19.34
N THR A 277 28.09 -7.12 -19.81
CA THR A 277 28.87 -7.44 -21.01
C THR A 277 30.33 -7.35 -20.62
N SER A 278 30.84 -8.52 -20.27
CA SER A 278 32.23 -8.91 -20.36
C SER A 278 32.79 -8.59 -21.75
N ILE A 279 33.87 -7.81 -21.80
CA ILE A 279 34.83 -7.86 -22.90
C ILE A 279 36.14 -8.38 -22.30
N GLN A 280 36.51 -9.58 -22.73
CA GLN A 280 37.80 -10.25 -22.65
C GLN A 280 38.21 -10.43 -24.13
N VAL A 281 39.43 -10.27 -24.65
CA VAL A 281 40.76 -9.83 -24.20
C VAL A 281 41.45 -9.41 -25.51
N GLU A 282 42.37 -8.44 -25.50
CA GLU A 282 43.47 -8.50 -26.47
C GLU A 282 44.78 -8.17 -25.75
N GLU A 283 45.68 -9.12 -25.87
CA GLU A 283 46.97 -9.25 -25.22
C GLU A 283 47.97 -8.32 -25.92
N TYR A 284 48.59 -7.39 -25.19
CA TYR A 284 49.79 -6.70 -25.65
C TYR A 284 50.88 -6.79 -24.59
N GLN A 285 51.88 -7.61 -24.89
CA GLN A 285 53.12 -7.72 -24.14
C GLN A 285 53.91 -6.40 -24.27
N GLY A 286 54.10 -5.70 -23.15
CA GLY A 286 54.91 -4.49 -23.06
C GLY A 286 55.75 -4.48 -21.79
N LYS A 287 57.02 -4.86 -21.94
CA LYS A 287 58.03 -5.10 -20.89
C LYS A 287 58.15 -3.97 -19.86
N SER A 288 58.20 -4.40 -18.60
CA SER A 288 58.64 -3.63 -17.43
C SER A 288 60.08 -3.13 -17.58
N LYS A 289 60.30 -1.83 -17.35
CA LYS A 289 61.57 -1.31 -16.82
C LYS A 289 61.30 -0.33 -15.68
N ARG A 290 61.53 -0.82 -14.46
CA ARG A 290 61.89 -0.02 -13.29
C ARG A 290 63.03 0.94 -13.63
N ARG A 291 62.92 2.21 -13.24
CA ARG A 291 64.08 2.99 -12.80
C ARG A 291 63.72 3.76 -11.53
N LYS A 292 64.60 3.58 -10.55
CA LYS A 292 64.62 4.17 -9.21
C LYS A 292 65.63 5.31 -9.25
N VAL A 293 65.40 6.36 -8.43
CA VAL A 293 66.38 7.32 -7.89
C VAL A 293 66.85 8.37 -8.94
N LYS A 294 66.79 9.68 -8.68
CA LYS A 294 67.31 10.44 -7.52
C LYS A 294 66.51 11.72 -7.30
#